data_AF-A0A511W4Y8-F1
#
_entry.id   AF-A0A511W4Y8-F1
#
_cell.length_a   1.000
_cell.length_b   1.000
_cell.length_c   1.000
_cell.angle_alpha   90.00
_cell.angle_beta   90.00
_cell.angle_gamma   90.00
#
_symmetry.space_group_name_H-M   'P 1'
#
loop_
_entity.id
_entity.type
_entity.pdbx_description
1 polymer ?
#
loop_
_entity_poly.entity_id
_entity_poly.type
_entity_poly.pdbx_seq_one_letter_code
_entity_poly.pdbx_strand_id
1 'polypeptide(L)' 'MASRQLIIPGGLLLGMGIGMLFGETGAGMFIGIGLGMLISVLLTFSKGSSERNLEKRVAELEEKLKVEEEAS' A
#
# COMPACT_ATOMS: atom_id res chain seq x y z
N MET A 1 12.29 -0.37 3.54
CA MET A 1 10.94 -0.55 4.12
C MET A 1 10.39 0.73 4.78
N ALA A 2 10.54 1.93 4.18
CA ALA A 2 10.17 3.19 4.85
C ALA A 2 8.81 3.79 4.41
N SER A 3 8.27 3.39 3.25
CA SER A 3 7.21 4.14 2.56
C SER A 3 5.80 4.00 3.18
N ARG A 4 5.52 2.92 3.90
CA ARG A 4 4.19 2.69 4.53
C ARG A 4 3.99 3.43 5.85
N GLN A 5 5.07 3.72 6.57
CA GLN A 5 5.03 4.38 7.88
C GLN A 5 4.57 5.84 7.80
N LEU A 6 4.61 6.46 6.62
CA LEU A 6 4.31 7.88 6.41
C LEU A 6 2.86 8.18 6.03
N ILE A 7 2.02 7.16 5.81
CA ILE A 7 0.64 7.40 5.37
C ILE A 7 -0.20 8.02 6.49
N ILE A 8 -0.03 7.55 7.73
CA ILE A 8 -0.76 8.11 8.89
C ILE A 8 -0.20 9.49 9.28
N PRO A 9 1.13 9.70 9.43
CA PRO A 9 1.69 11.03 9.67
C PRO A 9 1.39 12.02 8.55
N GLY A 10 1.43 11.58 7.29
CA GLY A 10 1.10 12.40 6.13
C GLY A 10 -0.37 12.78 6.08
N GLY A 11 -1.28 11.84 6.40
CA GLY A 11 -2.71 12.10 6.56
C GLY A 11 -2.99 13.12 7.68
N LEU A 12 -2.32 12.99 8.83
CA LEU A 12 -2.40 13.95 9.93
C LEU A 12 -1.96 15.36 9.48
N LEU A 13 -0.79 15.49 8.84
CA LEU A 13 -0.27 16.79 8.39
C LEU A 13 -1.18 17.45 7.34
N LEU A 14 -1.71 16.66 6.40
CA LEU A 14 -2.70 17.15 5.43
C LEU A 14 -3.99 17.60 6.11
N GLY A 15 -4.53 16.77 7.01
CA GLY A 15 -5.74 17.09 7.75
C GLY A 15 -5.57 18.32 8.64
N MET A 16 -4.40 18.48 9.27
CA MET A 16 -4.05 19.67 10.03
C MET A 16 -4.03 20.92 9.15
N GLY A 17 -3.36 20.85 7.99
CA GLY A 17 -3.30 21.98 7.05
C GLY A 17 -4.68 22.38 6.54
N ILE A 18 -5.53 21.42 6.19
CA ILE A 18 -6.92 21.66 5.78
C ILE A 18 -7.72 22.25 6.95
N GLY A 19 -7.61 21.67 8.16
CA GLY A 19 -8.29 22.17 9.35
C GLY A 19 -7.90 23.60 9.71
N MET A 20 -6.63 23.98 9.54
CA MET A 20 -6.16 25.35 9.74
C MET A 20 -6.80 26.34 8.76
N LEU A 21 -7.02 25.93 7.50
CA LEU A 21 -7.68 26.78 6.49
C LEU A 21 -9.15 27.06 6.83
N PHE A 22 -9.83 26.12 7.50
CA PHE A 22 -11.24 26.27 7.89
C PHE A 22 -11.43 26.75 9.34
N GLY A 23 -10.34 27.06 10.06
CA GLY A 23 -10.38 27.44 11.48
C GLY A 23 -10.60 26.28 12.46
N GLU A 24 -10.84 25.08 11.94
CA GLU A 24 -11.18 23.86 12.68
C GLU A 24 -10.01 22.87 12.67
N THR A 25 -8.88 23.27 13.25
CA THR A 25 -7.62 22.50 13.22
C THR A 25 -7.78 21.12 13.90
N GLY A 26 -8.52 21.06 15.00
CA GLY A 26 -8.78 19.82 15.74
C GLY A 26 -9.53 18.80 14.89
N ALA A 27 -10.66 19.21 14.30
CA ALA A 27 -11.45 18.35 13.42
C ALA A 27 -10.65 17.91 12.20
N GLY A 28 -9.88 18.83 11.59
CA GLY A 28 -9.00 18.52 10.46
C GLY A 28 -7.96 17.43 10.78
N MET A 29 -7.31 17.49 11.94
CA MET A 29 -6.36 16.46 12.37
C MET A 29 -7.01 15.07 12.50
N PHE A 30 -8.18 14.98 13.14
CA PHE A 30 -8.89 13.71 13.30
C PHE A 30 -9.34 13.13 11.97
N ILE A 31 -9.84 13.97 11.06
CA ILE A 31 -10.20 13.57 9.69
C ILE A 31 -8.96 13.07 8.95
N GLY A 32 -7.83 13.77 9.06
CA GLY A 32 -6.56 13.39 8.44
C GLY A 32 -6.04 12.04 8.89
N ILE A 33 -6.06 11.76 10.20
CA ILE A 33 -5.70 10.45 10.76
C ILE A 33 -6.67 9.36 10.27
N GLY A 34 -7.97 9.63 10.34
CA GLY A 34 -9.01 8.69 9.93
C GLY A 34 -8.87 8.29 8.46
N LEU A 35 -8.66 9.26 7.57
CA LEU A 35 -8.38 9.01 6.16
C LEU A 35 -7.07 8.23 5.96
N GLY A 36 -6.00 8.62 6.66
CA GLY A 36 -4.71 7.94 6.57
C GLY A 36 -4.78 6.45 6.95
N MET A 37 -5.60 6.11 7.95
CA MET A 37 -5.87 4.72 8.32
C MET A 37 -6.65 3.98 7.23
N LEU A 38 -7.74 4.56 6.72
CA LEU A 38 -8.55 3.94 5.66
C LEU A 38 -7.73 3.65 4.40
N ILE A 39 -6.90 4.61 3.97
CA ILE A 39 -6.01 4.47 2.82
C ILE A 39 -4.98 3.36 3.05
N SER A 40 -4.41 3.27 4.26
CA SER A 40 -3.45 2.21 4.61
C SER A 40 -4.06 0.82 4.52
N VAL A 41 -5.32 0.67 4.96
CA VAL A 41 -6.07 -0.59 4.85
C VAL A 41 -6.32 -0.93 3.38
N LEU A 42 -6.80 0.03 2.58
CA LEU A 42 -7.04 -0.17 1.15
C LEU A 42 -5.78 -0.61 0.39
N LEU A 43 -4.64 0.04 0.65
CA LEU A 43 -3.37 -0.28 0.02
C LEU A 43 -2.81 -1.64 0.47
N THR A 44 -3.10 -2.05 1.69
CA THR A 44 -2.75 -3.39 2.17
C THR A 44 -3.57 -4.45 1.46
N PHE A 45 -4.87 -4.21 1.30
CA PHE A 45 -5.78 -5.12 0.62
C PHE A 45 -5.47 -5.25 -0.88
N SER A 46 -5.11 -4.15 -1.54
CA SER A 46 -4.76 -4.13 -2.97
C SER A 46 -3.47 -4.91 -3.27
N LYS A 47 -2.46 -4.84 -2.38
CA LYS A 47 -1.14 -5.44 -2.65
C LYS A 47 -1.16 -6.98 -2.61
N GLY A 48 -2.03 -7.58 -1.78
CA GLY A 48 -2.15 -9.04 -1.66
C GLY A 48 -2.63 -9.77 -2.93
N SER A 49 -3.16 -9.04 -3.92
CA SER A 49 -3.54 -9.63 -5.21
C SER A 49 -2.37 -9.78 -6.18
N SER A 50 -1.38 -8.88 -6.13
CA SER A 50 -0.26 -8.87 -7.08
C SER A 50 0.81 -9.93 -6.78
N GLU A 51 1.07 -10.22 -5.51
CA GLU A 51 2.13 -11.17 -5.12
C GLU A 51 1.78 -12.61 -5.55
N ARG A 52 0.51 -13.00 -5.43
CA ARG A 52 0.03 -14.35 -5.85
C ARG A 52 0.16 -14.60 -7.36
N ASN A 53 0.06 -13.55 -8.18
CA ASN A 53 0.24 -13.69 -9.63
C ASN A 53 1.72 -13.77 -10.01
N LEU A 54 2.62 -13.15 -9.24
CA LEU A 54 4.05 -13.27 -9.46
C LEU A 54 4.54 -14.67 -9.12
N GLU A 55 4.13 -15.22 -7.97
CA GLU A 55 4.52 -16.58 -7.55
C GLU A 55 4.11 -17.64 -8.57
N LYS A 56 2.88 -17.55 -9.10
CA LYS A 56 2.41 -18.45 -10.16
C LYS A 56 3.26 -18.38 -11.42
N ARG A 57 3.64 -17.17 -11.85
CA ARG A 57 4.47 -16.98 -13.04
C ARG A 57 5.89 -17.48 -12.82
N VAL A 58 6.46 -17.27 -11.63
CA VAL A 58 7.79 -17.79 -11.29
C VAL A 58 7.79 -19.31 -11.30
N ALA A 59 6.79 -19.94 -10.68
CA ALA A 59 6.65 -21.40 -10.71
C ALA A 59 6.50 -21.95 -12.15
N GLU A 60 5.71 -21.29 -13.01
CA GLU A 60 5.56 -21.69 -14.41
C GLU A 60 6.87 -21.56 -15.21
N LEU A 61 7.69 -20.55 -14.92
CA LEU A 61 9.00 -20.38 -15.56
C LEU A 61 10.00 -21.45 -15.09
N GLU A 62 10.02 -21.79 -13.80
CA GLU A 62 10.88 -22.84 -13.26
C GLU A 62 10.53 -24.22 -13.84
N GLU A 63 9.24 -24.50 -14.04
CA GLU A 63 8.79 -25.73 -14.69
C GLU A 63 9.26 -25.79 -16.15
N LYS A 64 9.11 -24.69 -16.91
CA LYS A 64 9.57 -24.62 -18.31
C LYS A 64 11.08 -24.79 -18.44
N LEU A 65 11.86 -24.25 -17.50
CA LEU A 65 13.32 -24.38 -17.52
C LEU A 65 13.75 -25.85 -17.31
N LYS A 66 13.10 -26.57 -16.37
CA LYS A 66 13.39 -27.99 -16.14
C LYS A 66 13.09 -28.87 -17.35
N VAL A 67 11.99 -28.61 -18.05
CA VAL A 67 11.63 -29.37 -19.26
C VAL A 67 12.64 -29.13 -20.39
N GLU A 68 13.18 -27.91 -20.49
CA GLU A 68 14.22 -27.58 -21.48
C GLU A 68 15.57 -28.24 -21.15
N GLU A 69 15.92 -28.36 -19.86
CA GLU A 69 17.14 -29.02 -19.40
C GLU A 69 17.10 -30.54 -19.57
N GLU A 70 15.96 -31.19 -19.33
CA GLU A 70 15.79 -32.64 -19.52
C GLU A 70 15.64 -33.07 -21.00
N ALA A 71 15.38 -32.12 -21.90
CA ALA A 71 15.26 -32.35 -23.34
C ALA A 71 16.58 -32.20 -24.12
N SER A 72 17.67 -31.75 -23.47
CA SER A 72 19.06 -31.71 -24.00
C SER A 72 19.89 -32.89 -23.53
#